data_AF-A0A409Y039-F1
#
_entry.id   AF-A0A409Y039-F1
#
_cell.length_a   1.000
_cell.length_b   1.000
_cell.length_c   1.000
_cell.angle_alpha   90.00
_cell.angle_beta   90.00
_cell.angle_gamma   90.00
#
_symmetry.space_group_name_H-M   'P 1'
#
loop_
_entity.id
_entity.type
_entity.pdbx_description
1 polymer ?
#
loop_
_entity_poly.entity_id
_entity_poly.type
_entity_poly.pdbx_seq_one_letter_code
_entity_poly.pdbx_strand_id
1 'polypeptide(L)'
;RKHEKPLHLATNNNLSACYGTLSNVVSELVGLLMGEEGAEVEGNVNTEDLKNLMDVTLNLRSTLSGRSRHGSNKLARESLDSINVEGGPMLIVLTDEAKALGDLSASQGNNEFWTSDVLYSHLNMLKKFVTFAGSIGDILNEAGARLWVNAFFFRVRAMLSELDAATDEATVLSLEQHVNVTVHPSNNLTGSISYTAFRGSKKIAVPFLTTPAFELRRNKDASTLFVNVPKSFDVPLEDFLPETAEGMYACAKALNKSVVRGALTNENRWMFVIVKVEGDGATYHTSSRINLFGYPNPVEEVIEKNACDLVAGIMAHWVRVPLSRICVNALTKVKICHSDTDIDDSDCFVYDT
;
A
#
# COMPACT_ATOMS: atom_id res chain seq x y z
N ARG A 1 -8.59 -26.60 -38.34
CA ARG A 1 -8.69 -25.13 -38.49
C ARG A 1 -9.97 -24.68 -37.78
N LYS A 2 -9.88 -24.31 -36.50
CA LYS A 2 -10.98 -23.69 -35.74
C LYS A 2 -10.74 -22.18 -35.77
N HIS A 3 -11.74 -21.43 -36.20
CA HIS A 3 -11.70 -19.97 -36.22
C HIS A 3 -11.73 -19.43 -34.78
N GLU A 4 -10.64 -18.81 -34.36
CA GLU A 4 -10.64 -17.89 -33.22
C GLU A 4 -11.31 -16.60 -33.66
N LYS A 5 -12.42 -16.24 -32.99
CA LYS A 5 -13.02 -14.91 -33.11
C LYS A 5 -12.23 -13.97 -32.21
N PRO A 6 -11.74 -12.82 -32.72
CA PRO A 6 -11.12 -11.82 -31.88
C PRO A 6 -12.17 -11.22 -30.94
N LEU A 7 -11.90 -11.25 -29.64
CA LEU A 7 -12.64 -10.44 -28.67
C LEU A 7 -12.30 -8.97 -28.92
N HIS A 8 -13.18 -8.24 -29.58
CA HIS A 8 -13.16 -6.79 -29.55
C HIS A 8 -13.59 -6.33 -28.15
N LEU A 9 -12.63 -5.98 -27.29
CA LEU A 9 -12.91 -5.14 -26.14
C LEU A 9 -13.29 -3.76 -26.67
N ALA A 10 -14.52 -3.33 -26.41
CA ALA A 10 -14.95 -1.96 -26.66
C ALA A 10 -14.06 -1.00 -25.87
N THR A 11 -13.45 -0.03 -26.57
CA THR A 11 -12.65 1.06 -25.99
C THR A 11 -13.47 1.84 -24.96
N ASN A 12 -12.92 1.96 -23.77
CA ASN A 12 -13.64 2.25 -22.54
C ASN A 12 -13.69 3.78 -22.26
N ASN A 13 -14.46 4.52 -23.07
CA ASN A 13 -14.71 5.95 -22.86
C ASN A 13 -15.46 6.27 -21.55
N ASN A 14 -15.99 5.23 -20.87
CA ASN A 14 -16.77 5.38 -19.65
C ASN A 14 -15.91 5.70 -18.42
N LEU A 15 -14.64 5.26 -18.39
CA LEU A 15 -13.80 5.48 -17.20
C LEU A 15 -13.40 6.97 -17.07
N SER A 16 -12.98 7.59 -18.17
CA SER A 16 -12.70 9.04 -18.22
C SER A 16 -13.93 9.87 -17.90
N ALA A 17 -15.12 9.42 -18.36
CA ALA A 17 -16.38 10.07 -18.01
C ALA A 17 -16.69 9.92 -16.51
N CYS A 18 -16.47 8.74 -15.91
CA CYS A 18 -16.64 8.52 -14.47
C CYS A 18 -15.69 9.40 -13.63
N TYR A 19 -14.43 9.57 -14.04
CA TYR A 19 -13.49 10.47 -13.37
C TYR A 19 -13.86 11.94 -13.54
N GLY A 20 -14.36 12.33 -14.73
CA GLY A 20 -14.91 13.68 -14.95
C GLY A 20 -16.11 13.97 -14.06
N THR A 21 -17.07 13.04 -13.98
CA THR A 21 -18.25 13.16 -13.10
C THR A 21 -17.85 13.20 -11.63
N LEU A 22 -16.93 12.35 -11.20
CA LEU A 22 -16.44 12.37 -9.82
C LEU A 22 -15.74 13.69 -9.49
N SER A 23 -14.89 14.19 -10.39
CA SER A 23 -14.22 15.50 -10.23
C SER A 23 -15.22 16.65 -10.14
N ASN A 24 -16.32 16.60 -10.88
CA ASN A 24 -17.38 17.62 -10.84
C ASN A 24 -18.17 17.57 -9.53
N VAL A 25 -18.64 16.38 -9.12
CA VAL A 25 -19.36 16.17 -7.85
C VAL A 25 -18.50 16.60 -6.67
N VAL A 26 -17.20 16.32 -6.73
CA VAL A 26 -16.23 16.75 -5.74
C VAL A 26 -16.09 18.26 -5.71
N SER A 27 -15.96 18.90 -6.87
CA SER A 27 -15.80 20.35 -6.95
C SER A 27 -17.04 21.06 -6.41
N GLU A 28 -18.24 20.51 -6.65
CA GLU A 28 -19.49 20.97 -6.06
C GLU A 28 -19.52 20.79 -4.54
N LEU A 29 -19.14 19.60 -4.02
CA LEU A 29 -19.06 19.34 -2.58
C LEU A 29 -18.06 20.27 -1.88
N VAL A 30 -16.90 20.51 -2.48
CA VAL A 30 -15.90 21.44 -1.96
C VAL A 30 -16.43 22.87 -2.01
N GLY A 31 -17.07 23.30 -3.10
CA GLY A 31 -17.71 24.62 -3.19
C GLY A 31 -18.79 24.83 -2.12
N LEU A 32 -19.64 23.83 -1.89
CA LEU A 32 -20.67 23.83 -0.85
C LEU A 32 -20.09 23.91 0.57
N LEU A 33 -18.95 23.24 0.81
CA LEU A 33 -18.28 23.24 2.11
C LEU A 33 -17.43 24.50 2.36
N MET A 34 -16.89 25.10 1.30
CA MET A 34 -15.98 26.25 1.38
C MET A 34 -16.68 27.61 1.30
N GLY A 35 -18.00 27.63 1.04
CA GLY A 35 -18.77 28.87 1.00
C GLY A 35 -18.26 29.84 -0.05
N GLU A 36 -17.78 29.35 -1.21
CA GLU A 36 -17.47 30.25 -2.32
C GLU A 36 -18.80 30.83 -2.85
N GLU A 37 -18.97 32.14 -2.63
CA GLU A 37 -20.08 32.94 -3.15
C GLU A 37 -20.09 32.89 -4.68
N GLY A 38 -20.77 31.89 -5.26
CA GLY A 38 -20.67 31.68 -6.70
C GLY A 38 -21.62 30.65 -7.30
N ALA A 39 -22.93 30.77 -6.99
CA ALA A 39 -24.10 30.33 -7.75
C ALA A 39 -25.15 29.69 -6.83
N GLU A 40 -26.35 30.26 -6.81
CA GLU A 40 -27.52 29.74 -6.10
C GLU A 40 -27.95 28.39 -6.70
N VAL A 41 -27.48 27.29 -6.10
CA VAL A 41 -28.15 26.00 -6.21
C VAL A 41 -29.16 25.96 -5.07
N GLU A 42 -30.44 26.10 -5.41
CA GLU A 42 -31.59 26.01 -4.49
C GLU A 42 -31.79 24.55 -4.01
N GLY A 43 -30.83 24.05 -3.24
CA GLY A 43 -30.94 22.84 -2.43
C GLY A 43 -30.98 23.26 -0.98
N ASN A 44 -32.16 23.26 -0.37
CA ASN A 44 -32.37 23.68 1.02
C ASN A 44 -31.85 22.60 1.99
N VAL A 45 -30.53 22.39 2.01
CA VAL A 45 -29.86 21.57 3.02
C VAL A 45 -29.69 22.46 4.25
N ASN A 46 -30.51 22.21 5.26
CA ASN A 46 -30.46 22.93 6.52
C ASN A 46 -29.07 22.77 7.15
N THR A 47 -28.34 23.88 7.26
CA THR A 47 -26.99 23.94 7.83
C THR A 47 -26.94 23.43 9.27
N GLU A 48 -28.07 23.51 10.00
CA GLU A 48 -28.19 22.99 11.36
C GLU A 48 -28.21 21.45 11.40
N ASP A 49 -28.75 20.80 10.37
CA ASP A 49 -28.77 19.33 10.30
C ASP A 49 -27.38 18.75 9.99
N LEU A 50 -26.59 19.45 9.17
CA LEU A 50 -25.17 19.15 8.95
C LEU A 50 -24.35 19.30 10.24
N LYS A 51 -24.60 20.37 11.00
CA LYS A 51 -23.94 20.63 12.28
C LYS A 51 -24.32 19.59 13.35
N ASN A 52 -25.60 19.23 13.44
CA ASN A 52 -26.07 18.19 14.36
C ASN A 52 -25.50 16.81 14.00
N LEU A 53 -25.38 16.48 12.71
CA LEU A 53 -24.74 15.26 12.24
C LEU A 53 -23.24 15.25 12.60
N MET A 54 -22.56 16.39 12.48
CA MET A 54 -21.17 16.56 12.90
C MET A 54 -21.00 16.36 14.41
N ASP A 55 -21.85 16.97 15.25
CA ASP A 55 -21.76 16.86 16.70
C ASP A 55 -22.01 15.42 17.18
N VAL A 56 -22.96 14.71 16.56
CA VAL A 56 -23.21 13.28 16.85
C VAL A 56 -22.00 12.43 16.47
N THR A 57 -21.38 12.71 15.32
CA THR A 57 -20.23 11.95 14.83
C THR A 57 -18.97 12.20 15.68
N LEU A 58 -18.75 13.44 16.12
CA LEU A 58 -17.67 13.80 17.05
C LEU A 58 -17.85 13.17 18.44
N ASN A 59 -19.07 13.12 18.96
CA ASN A 59 -19.38 12.51 20.26
C ASN A 59 -19.27 10.97 20.24
N LEU A 60 -19.70 10.31 19.17
CA LEU A 60 -19.48 8.86 19.01
C LEU A 60 -17.99 8.54 18.93
N ARG A 61 -17.21 9.41 18.26
CA ARG A 61 -15.78 9.23 18.13
C ARG A 61 -14.99 9.50 19.39
N SER A 62 -15.33 10.50 20.20
CA SER A 62 -14.68 10.71 21.51
C SER A 62 -14.90 9.53 22.44
N THR A 63 -16.08 8.89 22.34
CA THR A 63 -16.43 7.66 23.05
C THR A 63 -15.62 6.45 22.56
N LEU A 64 -15.35 6.35 21.25
CA LEU A 64 -14.55 5.26 20.64
C LEU A 64 -13.03 5.49 20.70
N SER A 65 -12.57 6.75 20.79
CA SER A 65 -11.16 7.15 20.74
C SER A 65 -10.51 7.28 22.12
N GLY A 66 -11.19 6.85 23.20
CA GLY A 66 -10.68 6.84 24.57
C GLY A 66 -9.40 6.00 24.81
N ARG A 67 -8.88 5.30 23.79
CA ARG A 67 -7.52 4.75 23.79
C ARG A 67 -6.53 5.87 23.43
N SER A 68 -6.02 6.55 24.45
CA SER A 68 -5.00 7.59 24.34
C SER A 68 -3.82 7.16 23.47
N ARG A 69 -3.70 7.76 22.28
CA ARG A 69 -2.71 7.41 21.24
C ARG A 69 -1.26 7.80 21.61
N HIS A 70 -1.06 8.70 22.58
CA HIS A 70 0.28 9.12 23.01
C HIS A 70 0.98 8.16 23.99
N GLY A 71 0.27 7.13 24.51
CA GLY A 71 0.88 6.03 25.26
C GLY A 71 1.25 4.80 24.42
N SER A 72 0.94 4.82 23.12
CA SER A 72 0.93 3.65 22.24
C SER A 72 2.32 3.05 21.99
N ASN A 73 3.34 3.88 21.74
CA ASN A 73 4.65 3.37 21.33
C ASN A 73 5.34 2.51 22.40
N LYS A 74 5.15 2.83 23.67
CA LYS A 74 5.77 2.03 24.75
C LYS A 74 5.13 0.65 24.82
N LEU A 75 3.80 0.59 24.83
CA LEU A 75 3.04 -0.66 24.84
C LEU A 75 3.29 -1.49 23.57
N ALA A 76 3.41 -0.83 22.41
CA ALA A 76 3.66 -1.53 21.15
C ALA A 76 5.08 -2.11 21.08
N ARG A 77 6.08 -1.45 21.68
CA ARG A 77 7.43 -2.03 21.82
C ARG A 77 7.46 -3.18 22.82
N GLU A 78 6.79 -3.03 23.96
CA GLU A 78 6.60 -4.13 24.92
C GLU A 78 5.87 -5.32 24.27
N SER A 79 4.94 -5.08 23.35
CA SER A 79 4.28 -6.10 22.53
C SER A 79 5.28 -6.85 21.67
N LEU A 80 6.13 -6.14 20.89
CA LEU A 80 7.16 -6.77 20.06
C LEU A 80 8.17 -7.58 20.87
N ASP A 81 8.62 -7.06 22.01
CA ASP A 81 9.54 -7.77 22.92
C ASP A 81 8.89 -9.07 23.43
N SER A 82 7.58 -9.05 23.72
CA SER A 82 6.85 -10.23 24.19
C SER A 82 6.74 -11.36 23.16
N ILE A 83 6.95 -11.06 21.88
CA ILE A 83 6.93 -12.00 20.76
C ILE A 83 8.28 -12.18 20.08
N ASN A 84 9.38 -11.73 20.71
CA ASN A 84 10.75 -11.81 20.20
C ASN A 84 10.89 -11.21 18.79
N VAL A 85 10.23 -10.07 18.53
CA VAL A 85 10.34 -9.35 17.26
C VAL A 85 11.25 -8.14 17.43
N GLU A 86 12.41 -8.17 16.80
CA GLU A 86 13.46 -7.16 16.99
C GLU A 86 13.66 -6.29 15.74
N GLY A 87 14.16 -5.07 15.95
CA GLY A 87 14.53 -4.17 14.86
C GLY A 87 15.91 -4.52 14.30
N GLY A 88 15.97 -4.80 13.00
CA GLY A 88 17.20 -5.05 12.27
C GLY A 88 17.80 -3.78 11.64
N PRO A 89 18.93 -3.93 10.92
CA PRO A 89 19.53 -2.84 10.15
C PRO A 89 18.58 -2.33 9.07
N MET A 90 18.75 -1.05 8.72
CA MET A 90 18.02 -0.36 7.67
C MET A 90 18.24 -1.01 6.30
N LEU A 91 17.18 -1.12 5.52
CA LEU A 91 17.22 -1.53 4.12
C LEU A 91 17.87 -0.42 3.29
N ILE A 92 18.92 -0.79 2.57
CA ILE A 92 19.56 0.11 1.62
C ILE A 92 18.99 -0.24 0.26
N VAL A 93 18.13 0.64 -0.26
CA VAL A 93 17.76 0.61 -1.67
C VAL A 93 18.97 1.16 -2.44
N LEU A 94 19.60 0.32 -3.25
CA LEU A 94 20.73 0.78 -4.07
C LEU A 94 20.24 1.88 -5.00
N THR A 95 20.95 3.01 -5.05
CA THR A 95 20.54 4.19 -5.81
C THR A 95 20.36 3.92 -7.30
N ASP A 96 21.22 3.06 -7.87
CA ASP A 96 21.13 2.69 -9.28
C ASP A 96 19.88 1.83 -9.56
N GLU A 97 19.49 0.99 -8.61
CA GLU A 97 18.28 0.19 -8.70
C GLU A 97 17.03 1.01 -8.44
N ALA A 98 17.07 1.93 -7.47
CA ALA A 98 15.98 2.88 -7.25
C ALA A 98 15.71 3.67 -8.52
N LYS A 99 16.78 4.18 -9.16
CA LYS A 99 16.68 4.88 -10.44
C LYS A 99 16.12 3.97 -11.53
N ALA A 100 16.65 2.75 -11.68
CA ALA A 100 16.17 1.81 -12.67
C ALA A 100 14.69 1.45 -12.46
N LEU A 101 14.23 1.28 -11.21
CA LEU A 101 12.83 1.03 -10.88
C LEU A 101 11.94 2.24 -11.16
N GLY A 102 12.43 3.46 -10.89
CA GLY A 102 11.76 4.70 -11.26
C GLY A 102 11.62 4.84 -12.77
N ASP A 103 12.71 4.64 -13.52
CA ASP A 103 12.73 4.70 -14.98
C ASP A 103 11.84 3.59 -15.61
N LEU A 104 11.85 2.39 -15.03
CA LEU A 104 10.98 1.29 -15.41
C LEU A 104 9.52 1.65 -15.15
N SER A 105 9.22 2.24 -14.00
CA SER A 105 7.87 2.70 -13.68
C SER A 105 7.44 3.86 -14.56
N ALA A 106 8.32 4.76 -14.99
CA ALA A 106 7.96 5.81 -15.94
C ALA A 106 7.66 5.25 -17.35
N SER A 107 8.30 4.16 -17.74
CA SER A 107 8.27 3.62 -19.11
C SER A 107 7.34 2.42 -19.33
N GLN A 108 7.11 1.57 -18.33
CA GLN A 108 6.32 0.34 -18.44
C GLN A 108 4.85 0.51 -18.07
N GLY A 109 3.97 -0.37 -18.56
CA GLY A 109 2.55 -0.34 -18.20
C GLY A 109 1.86 0.96 -18.59
N ASN A 110 2.39 1.67 -19.60
CA ASN A 110 1.78 2.85 -20.19
C ASN A 110 0.61 2.43 -21.08
N ASN A 111 -0.41 1.86 -20.45
CA ASN A 111 -1.70 1.64 -21.08
C ASN A 111 -2.54 2.91 -21.05
N GLU A 112 -3.66 2.91 -21.75
CA GLU A 112 -4.55 4.08 -21.88
C GLU A 112 -5.07 4.62 -20.54
N PHE A 113 -4.99 3.85 -19.44
CA PHE A 113 -5.70 4.16 -18.19
C PHE A 113 -4.79 4.55 -17.03
N TRP A 114 -3.55 4.05 -16.95
CA TRP A 114 -2.69 4.23 -15.77
C TRP A 114 -1.22 4.42 -16.14
N THR A 115 -0.92 5.46 -16.91
CA THR A 115 0.45 5.94 -17.13
C THR A 115 1.02 6.62 -15.88
N SER A 116 2.33 6.87 -15.87
CA SER A 116 2.99 7.69 -14.83
C SER A 116 2.35 9.09 -14.72
N ASP A 117 2.04 9.74 -15.85
CA ASP A 117 1.37 11.05 -15.86
C ASP A 117 -0.05 11.01 -15.31
N VAL A 118 -0.79 9.93 -15.59
CA VAL A 118 -2.14 9.75 -15.05
C VAL A 118 -2.09 9.52 -13.54
N LEU A 119 -1.17 8.67 -13.05
CA LEU A 119 -0.95 8.48 -11.61
C LEU A 119 -0.67 9.83 -10.94
N TYR A 120 0.31 10.58 -11.46
CA TYR A 120 0.71 11.87 -10.93
C TYR A 120 -0.45 12.88 -10.92
N SER A 121 -1.21 12.97 -12.01
CA SER A 121 -2.38 13.86 -12.12
C SER A 121 -3.48 13.46 -11.13
N HIS A 122 -3.71 12.16 -10.98
CA HIS A 122 -4.71 11.62 -10.06
C HIS A 122 -4.33 11.89 -8.61
N LEU A 123 -3.05 11.71 -8.24
CA LEU A 123 -2.58 12.04 -6.89
C LEU A 123 -2.68 13.54 -6.61
N ASN A 124 -2.40 14.42 -7.58
CA ASN A 124 -2.59 15.87 -7.40
C ASN A 124 -4.07 16.25 -7.20
N MET A 125 -4.99 15.55 -7.87
CA MET A 125 -6.43 15.70 -7.61
C MET A 125 -6.77 15.22 -6.19
N LEU A 126 -6.30 14.03 -5.79
CA LEU A 126 -6.56 13.44 -4.47
C LEU A 126 -5.92 14.23 -3.32
N LYS A 127 -4.84 14.96 -3.60
CA LYS A 127 -4.08 15.74 -2.62
C LYS A 127 -4.97 16.66 -1.81
N LYS A 128 -5.91 17.35 -2.49
CA LYS A 128 -6.84 18.28 -1.85
C LYS A 128 -7.71 17.60 -0.79
N PHE A 129 -7.97 16.30 -0.90
CA PHE A 129 -8.75 15.55 0.08
C PHE A 129 -7.91 15.08 1.25
N VAL A 130 -6.65 14.75 0.98
CA VAL A 130 -5.70 14.26 1.99
C VAL A 130 -5.19 15.39 2.87
N THR A 131 -4.85 16.55 2.28
CA THR A 131 -4.20 17.66 2.99
C THR A 131 -5.17 18.65 3.64
N PHE A 132 -6.47 18.62 3.30
CA PHE A 132 -7.46 19.57 3.83
C PHE A 132 -7.99 19.20 5.23
N ALA A 133 -7.33 18.26 5.92
CA ALA A 133 -7.81 17.73 7.19
C ALA A 133 -7.52 18.65 8.40
N GLY A 134 -8.23 19.78 8.47
CA GLY A 134 -8.38 20.59 9.69
C GLY A 134 -9.76 20.42 10.30
N SER A 135 -9.83 19.95 11.56
CA SER A 135 -10.98 19.85 12.49
C SER A 135 -12.24 19.05 12.08
N ILE A 136 -12.58 18.92 10.79
CA ILE A 136 -13.65 18.05 10.24
C ILE A 136 -13.04 16.84 9.48
N GLY A 137 -11.72 16.88 9.28
CA GLY A 137 -10.98 16.11 8.28
C GLY A 137 -10.73 14.63 8.51
N ASP A 138 -10.97 14.09 9.70
CA ASP A 138 -10.50 12.74 10.01
C ASP A 138 -11.31 11.60 9.34
N ILE A 139 -12.55 11.86 8.91
CA ILE A 139 -13.41 10.86 8.22
C ILE A 139 -13.20 10.90 6.71
N LEU A 140 -13.06 12.10 6.13
CA LEU A 140 -12.70 12.28 4.72
C LEU A 140 -11.27 11.76 4.45
N ASN A 141 -10.40 11.81 5.46
CA ASN A 141 -9.04 11.30 5.37
C ASN A 141 -9.01 9.79 5.08
N GLU A 142 -9.78 8.94 5.78
CA GLU A 142 -9.65 7.49 5.56
C GLU A 142 -10.06 7.06 4.14
N ALA A 143 -11.11 7.64 3.57
CA ALA A 143 -11.51 7.37 2.19
C ALA A 143 -10.50 7.94 1.18
N GLY A 144 -10.00 9.16 1.42
CA GLY A 144 -8.94 9.78 0.63
C GLY A 144 -7.65 8.94 0.62
N ALA A 145 -7.20 8.50 1.80
CA ALA A 145 -6.06 7.63 1.99
C ALA A 145 -6.18 6.34 1.20
N ARG A 146 -7.38 5.76 1.21
CA ARG A 146 -7.66 4.55 0.45
C ARG A 146 -7.58 4.77 -1.05
N LEU A 147 -8.16 5.86 -1.54
CA LEU A 147 -8.06 6.23 -2.96
C LEU A 147 -6.61 6.50 -3.37
N TRP A 148 -5.83 7.12 -2.49
CA TRP A 148 -4.41 7.38 -2.68
C TRP A 148 -3.62 6.08 -2.88
N VAL A 149 -3.78 5.13 -1.96
CA VAL A 149 -3.12 3.81 -2.05
C VAL A 149 -3.65 2.99 -3.23
N ASN A 150 -4.94 3.08 -3.54
CA ASN A 150 -5.54 2.42 -4.72
C ASN A 150 -4.90 2.91 -6.02
N ALA A 151 -4.59 4.20 -6.15
CA ALA A 151 -3.93 4.75 -7.34
C ALA A 151 -2.58 4.08 -7.61
N PHE A 152 -1.78 3.86 -6.56
CA PHE A 152 -0.53 3.09 -6.67
C PHE A 152 -0.79 1.64 -7.08
N PHE A 153 -1.79 0.97 -6.51
CA PHE A 153 -2.10 -0.41 -6.91
C PHE A 153 -2.62 -0.51 -8.36
N PHE A 154 -3.38 0.47 -8.84
CA PHE A 154 -3.80 0.50 -10.23
C PHE A 154 -2.60 0.71 -11.17
N ARG A 155 -1.66 1.59 -10.79
CA ARG A 155 -0.40 1.74 -11.51
C ARG A 155 0.40 0.44 -11.55
N VAL A 156 0.59 -0.20 -10.39
CA VAL A 156 1.27 -1.49 -10.27
C VAL A 156 0.60 -2.54 -11.16
N ARG A 157 -0.74 -2.61 -11.15
CA ARG A 157 -1.49 -3.56 -11.99
C ARG A 157 -1.25 -3.31 -13.48
N ALA A 158 -1.18 -2.06 -13.90
CA ALA A 158 -0.86 -1.67 -15.27
C ALA A 158 0.57 -2.04 -15.66
N MET A 159 1.55 -1.85 -14.78
CA MET A 159 2.93 -2.30 -15.00
C MET A 159 3.03 -3.81 -15.15
N LEU A 160 2.21 -4.57 -14.42
CA LEU A 160 2.20 -6.03 -14.44
C LEU A 160 1.26 -6.63 -15.49
N SER A 161 0.45 -5.84 -16.20
CA SER A 161 -0.61 -6.39 -17.06
C SER A 161 -0.08 -7.14 -18.27
N GLU A 162 0.99 -6.66 -18.89
CA GLU A 162 1.61 -7.34 -20.03
C GLU A 162 2.22 -8.68 -19.59
N LEU A 163 2.90 -8.69 -18.45
CA LEU A 163 3.47 -9.89 -17.88
C LEU A 163 2.39 -10.91 -17.48
N ASP A 164 1.32 -10.46 -16.82
CA ASP A 164 0.18 -11.29 -16.43
C ASP A 164 -0.65 -11.78 -17.64
N ALA A 165 -0.56 -11.11 -18.80
CA ALA A 165 -1.18 -11.59 -20.04
C ALA A 165 -0.34 -12.67 -20.71
N ALA A 166 0.99 -12.54 -20.63
CA ALA A 166 1.94 -13.53 -21.14
C ALA A 166 2.05 -14.78 -20.26
N THR A 167 1.67 -14.68 -18.98
CA THR A 167 1.71 -15.76 -17.99
C THR A 167 0.28 -16.14 -17.57
N ASP A 168 0.03 -17.34 -17.05
CA ASP A 168 -1.29 -17.69 -16.47
C ASP A 168 -1.46 -17.11 -15.05
N GLU A 169 -0.94 -15.91 -14.83
CA GLU A 169 -0.91 -15.24 -13.54
C GLU A 169 -1.91 -14.08 -13.49
N ALA A 170 -2.31 -13.71 -12.28
CA ALA A 170 -3.10 -12.53 -12.01
C ALA A 170 -2.63 -11.87 -10.72
N THR A 171 -2.60 -10.55 -10.77
CA THR A 171 -2.43 -9.70 -9.61
C THR A 171 -3.80 -9.24 -9.11
N VAL A 172 -4.08 -9.49 -7.83
CA VAL A 172 -5.33 -9.13 -7.15
C VAL A 172 -5.05 -8.34 -5.87
N LEU A 173 -6.01 -7.48 -5.51
CA LEU A 173 -5.95 -6.64 -4.31
C LEU A 173 -7.08 -7.03 -3.37
N SER A 174 -6.75 -7.24 -2.09
CA SER A 174 -7.72 -7.48 -1.03
C SER A 174 -7.55 -6.41 0.05
N LEU A 175 -8.67 -5.91 0.56
CA LEU A 175 -8.75 -4.85 1.57
C LEU A 175 -9.01 -5.45 2.95
N GLU A 176 -8.51 -4.78 3.99
CA GLU A 176 -8.86 -5.02 5.40
C GLU A 176 -8.78 -6.49 5.82
N GLN A 177 -7.57 -7.04 5.81
CA GLN A 177 -7.35 -8.39 6.28
C GLN A 177 -7.12 -8.38 7.79
N HIS A 178 -8.04 -8.99 8.52
CA HIS A 178 -7.85 -9.34 9.92
C HIS A 178 -7.14 -10.68 10.01
N VAL A 179 -6.00 -10.69 10.70
CA VAL A 179 -5.20 -11.89 10.90
C VAL A 179 -5.19 -12.23 12.38
N ASN A 180 -5.79 -13.36 12.71
CA ASN A 180 -5.78 -13.92 14.06
C ASN A 180 -4.92 -15.19 14.04
N VAL A 181 -3.80 -15.17 14.75
CA VAL A 181 -2.86 -16.29 14.81
C VAL A 181 -2.48 -16.57 16.24
N THR A 182 -2.68 -17.82 16.64
CA THR A 182 -2.11 -18.34 17.88
C THR A 182 -0.66 -18.71 17.61
N VAL A 183 0.29 -17.88 18.06
CA VAL A 183 1.73 -18.16 17.93
C VAL A 183 2.19 -19.08 19.06
N HIS A 184 1.58 -18.94 20.24
CA HIS A 184 1.83 -19.78 21.41
C HIS A 184 0.48 -20.10 22.06
N PRO A 185 0.29 -21.23 22.77
CA PRO A 185 -0.98 -21.58 23.44
C PRO A 185 -1.58 -20.48 24.32
N SER A 186 -0.76 -19.53 24.79
CA SER A 186 -1.15 -18.39 25.61
C SER A 186 -1.23 -17.05 24.85
N ASN A 187 -0.69 -16.98 23.63
CA ASN A 187 -0.50 -15.72 22.90
C ASN A 187 -1.24 -15.78 21.57
N ASN A 188 -2.42 -15.17 21.54
CA ASN A 188 -3.13 -14.87 20.31
C ASN A 188 -2.63 -13.52 19.80
N LEU A 189 -1.92 -13.54 18.68
CA LEU A 189 -1.61 -12.35 17.92
C LEU A 189 -2.82 -11.97 17.08
N THR A 190 -3.24 -10.72 17.21
CA THR A 190 -4.23 -10.10 16.35
C THR A 190 -3.55 -8.95 15.62
N GLY A 191 -3.64 -8.98 14.29
CA GLY A 191 -3.08 -7.95 13.42
C GLY A 191 -4.12 -7.51 12.40
N SER A 192 -4.04 -6.25 11.99
CA SER A 192 -4.80 -5.75 10.84
C SER A 192 -3.86 -5.26 9.77
N ILE A 193 -4.08 -5.70 8.54
CA ILE A 193 -3.42 -5.16 7.36
C ILE A 193 -4.46 -4.45 6.51
N SER A 194 -4.21 -3.19 6.17
CA SER A 194 -5.13 -2.38 5.36
C SER A 194 -5.28 -2.93 3.93
N TYR A 195 -4.18 -3.41 3.33
CA TYR A 195 -4.13 -3.89 1.96
C TYR A 195 -3.23 -5.10 1.80
N THR A 196 -3.66 -6.07 1.00
CA THR A 196 -2.81 -7.16 0.54
C THR A 196 -2.89 -7.27 -0.97
N ALA A 197 -1.77 -7.03 -1.64
CA ALA A 197 -1.61 -7.39 -3.05
C ALA A 197 -1.03 -8.79 -3.15
N PHE A 198 -1.68 -9.62 -3.95
CA PHE A 198 -1.30 -11.00 -4.21
C PHE A 198 -1.09 -11.19 -5.70
N ARG A 199 0.01 -11.85 -6.08
CA ARG A 199 0.25 -12.29 -7.45
C ARG A 199 0.58 -13.78 -7.47
N GLY A 200 -0.14 -14.50 -8.31
CA GLY A 200 0.04 -15.93 -8.55
C GLY A 200 -0.84 -16.40 -9.69
N SER A 201 -0.93 -17.72 -9.90
CA SER A 201 -1.75 -18.27 -10.99
C SER A 201 -3.22 -17.85 -10.86
N LYS A 202 -3.92 -17.66 -11.98
CA LYS A 202 -5.34 -17.25 -12.00
C LYS A 202 -6.24 -18.17 -11.19
N LYS A 203 -5.92 -19.47 -11.19
CA LYS A 203 -6.60 -20.51 -10.40
C LYS A 203 -6.57 -20.24 -8.89
N ILE A 204 -5.57 -19.53 -8.40
CA ILE A 204 -5.37 -19.22 -6.96
C ILE A 204 -5.73 -17.75 -6.68
N ALA A 205 -5.38 -16.84 -7.58
CA ALA A 205 -5.65 -15.41 -7.43
C ALA A 205 -7.15 -15.07 -7.39
N VAL A 206 -7.99 -15.77 -8.17
CA VAL A 206 -9.44 -15.51 -8.15
C VAL A 206 -10.08 -15.94 -6.82
N PRO A 207 -9.87 -17.18 -6.32
CA PRO A 207 -10.37 -17.58 -5.00
C PRO A 207 -9.80 -16.76 -3.83
N PHE A 208 -8.61 -16.17 -3.98
CA PHE A 208 -8.03 -15.30 -2.96
C PHE A 208 -8.92 -14.09 -2.64
N LEU A 209 -9.69 -13.56 -3.60
CA LEU A 209 -10.61 -12.44 -3.35
C LEU A 209 -11.74 -12.80 -2.37
N THR A 210 -12.14 -14.07 -2.32
CA THR A 210 -13.21 -14.56 -1.44
C THR A 210 -12.68 -15.11 -0.12
N THR A 211 -11.52 -15.77 -0.14
CA THR A 211 -10.94 -16.45 1.04
C THR A 211 -9.43 -16.20 1.13
N PRO A 212 -9.00 -14.96 1.45
CA PRO A 212 -7.59 -14.58 1.31
C PRO A 212 -6.64 -15.42 2.18
N ALA A 213 -6.98 -15.59 3.46
CA ALA A 213 -6.15 -16.31 4.42
C ALA A 213 -5.93 -17.79 4.05
N PHE A 214 -6.91 -18.41 3.39
CA PHE A 214 -6.84 -19.81 3.01
C PHE A 214 -5.95 -20.04 1.78
N GLU A 215 -6.10 -19.19 0.77
CA GLU A 215 -5.31 -19.31 -0.48
C GLU A 215 -3.84 -18.95 -0.27
N LEU A 216 -3.55 -17.95 0.58
CA LEU A 216 -2.19 -17.60 0.94
C LEU A 216 -1.42 -18.75 1.61
N ARG A 217 -2.10 -19.57 2.42
CA ARG A 217 -1.49 -20.76 3.07
C ARG A 217 -1.14 -21.86 2.07
N ARG A 218 -1.96 -22.02 1.03
CA ARG A 218 -1.77 -23.05 0.00
C ARG A 218 -0.64 -22.70 -0.96
N ASN A 219 -0.42 -21.42 -1.21
CA ASN A 219 0.54 -20.96 -2.20
C ASN A 219 1.76 -20.30 -1.55
N LYS A 220 2.73 -21.14 -1.17
CA LYS A 220 3.99 -20.69 -0.57
C LYS A 220 4.83 -19.83 -1.52
N ASP A 221 4.73 -20.08 -2.83
CA ASP A 221 5.53 -19.40 -3.86
C ASP A 221 4.90 -18.08 -4.32
N ALA A 222 3.65 -17.79 -3.94
CA ALA A 222 3.00 -16.55 -4.31
C ALA A 222 3.68 -15.33 -3.71
N SER A 223 3.79 -14.29 -4.52
CA SER A 223 4.31 -13.00 -4.10
C SER A 223 3.21 -12.18 -3.44
N THR A 224 3.49 -11.68 -2.25
CA THR A 224 2.53 -10.95 -1.41
C THR A 224 3.15 -9.67 -0.90
N LEU A 225 2.45 -8.55 -1.09
CA LEU A 225 2.81 -7.25 -0.55
C LEU A 225 1.70 -6.80 0.41
N PHE A 226 2.07 -6.57 1.67
CA PHE A 226 1.17 -6.02 2.69
C PHE A 226 1.35 -4.51 2.77
N VAL A 227 0.29 -3.72 2.70
CA VAL A 227 0.38 -2.27 2.92
C VAL A 227 -0.46 -1.90 4.11
N ASN A 228 0.16 -1.23 5.09
CA ASN A 228 -0.49 -0.70 6.26
C ASN A 228 -0.61 0.82 6.16
N VAL A 229 -1.80 1.34 6.44
CA VAL A 229 -2.13 2.77 6.32
C VAL A 229 -2.57 3.28 7.69
N PRO A 230 -1.69 3.96 8.45
CA PRO A 230 -2.04 4.50 9.74
C PRO A 230 -3.08 5.62 9.60
N LYS A 231 -3.94 5.75 10.61
CA LYS A 231 -5.05 6.70 10.61
C LYS A 231 -4.63 8.14 10.98
N SER A 232 -3.40 8.55 10.70
CA SER A 232 -2.92 9.90 11.03
C SER A 232 -1.79 10.36 10.11
N PHE A 233 -2.05 11.45 9.39
CA PHE A 233 -1.11 12.06 8.45
C PHE A 233 0.10 12.71 9.14
N ASP A 234 -0.13 13.38 10.28
CA ASP A 234 0.91 14.18 10.96
C ASP A 234 1.83 13.37 11.89
N VAL A 235 1.47 12.12 12.16
CA VAL A 235 2.27 11.25 13.04
C VAL A 235 3.41 10.63 12.22
N PRO A 236 4.66 10.64 12.75
CA PRO A 236 5.77 9.95 12.12
C PRO A 236 5.46 8.48 11.83
N LEU A 237 5.86 7.97 10.65
CA LEU A 237 5.67 6.57 10.29
C LEU A 237 6.30 5.61 11.32
N GLU A 238 7.39 6.03 11.95
CA GLU A 238 8.12 5.23 12.93
C GLU A 238 7.28 4.84 14.14
N ASP A 239 6.30 5.66 14.50
CA ASP A 239 5.40 5.37 15.61
C ASP A 239 4.46 4.20 15.29
N PHE A 240 4.22 3.93 14.01
CA PHE A 240 3.39 2.82 13.54
C PHE A 240 4.21 1.58 13.13
N LEU A 241 5.54 1.65 13.19
CA LEU A 241 6.40 0.51 12.84
C LEU A 241 6.15 -0.70 13.73
N PRO A 242 6.03 -0.58 15.06
CA PRO A 242 5.81 -1.75 15.90
C PRO A 242 4.52 -2.49 15.56
N GLU A 243 3.41 -1.76 15.43
CA GLU A 243 2.11 -2.34 15.05
C GLU A 243 2.15 -2.96 13.64
N THR A 244 2.84 -2.31 12.70
CA THR A 244 3.00 -2.83 11.33
C THR A 244 3.83 -4.11 11.31
N ALA A 245 4.95 -4.14 12.05
CA ALA A 245 5.82 -5.30 12.16
C ALA A 245 5.12 -6.47 12.84
N GLU A 246 4.35 -6.23 13.91
CA GLU A 246 3.52 -7.23 14.59
C GLU A 246 2.47 -7.81 13.64
N GLY A 247 1.73 -6.95 12.92
CA GLY A 247 0.74 -7.38 11.94
C GLY A 247 1.35 -8.21 10.80
N MET A 248 2.49 -7.77 10.26
CA MET A 248 3.23 -8.52 9.24
C MET A 248 3.79 -9.84 9.78
N TYR A 249 4.28 -9.89 11.02
CA TYR A 249 4.72 -11.12 11.68
C TYR A 249 3.56 -12.12 11.85
N ALA A 250 2.42 -11.65 12.35
CA ALA A 250 1.21 -12.46 12.44
C ALA A 250 0.80 -13.02 11.07
N CYS A 251 0.86 -12.19 10.02
CA CYS A 251 0.66 -12.65 8.64
C CYS A 251 1.68 -13.72 8.25
N ALA A 252 2.97 -13.50 8.48
CA ALA A 252 4.02 -14.45 8.14
C ALA A 252 3.81 -15.82 8.81
N LYS A 253 3.47 -15.83 10.10
CA LYS A 253 3.14 -17.06 10.86
C LYS A 253 1.84 -17.70 10.34
N ALA A 254 0.78 -16.93 10.11
CA ALA A 254 -0.47 -17.43 9.50
C ALA A 254 -0.21 -18.15 8.17
N LEU A 255 0.71 -17.63 7.37
CA LEU A 255 0.98 -18.09 6.01
C LEU A 255 2.12 -19.09 5.93
N ASN A 256 2.76 -19.39 7.06
CA ASN A 256 3.97 -20.21 7.13
C ASN A 256 5.06 -19.71 6.14
N LYS A 257 5.28 -18.38 6.12
CA LYS A 257 6.32 -17.72 5.34
C LYS A 257 7.46 -17.29 6.25
N SER A 258 8.70 -17.58 5.83
CA SER A 258 9.92 -17.12 6.54
C SER A 258 10.22 -15.65 6.32
N VAL A 259 9.70 -15.05 5.26
CA VAL A 259 9.89 -13.63 4.94
C VAL A 259 8.58 -13.08 4.41
N VAL A 260 8.20 -11.88 4.83
CA VAL A 260 7.12 -11.10 4.23
C VAL A 260 7.57 -9.68 3.94
N ARG A 261 6.93 -9.07 2.95
CA ARG A 261 7.23 -7.73 2.45
C ARG A 261 6.02 -6.84 2.59
N GLY A 262 6.25 -5.57 2.86
CA GLY A 262 5.19 -4.61 2.95
C GLY A 262 5.62 -3.16 2.81
N ALA A 263 4.64 -2.27 2.88
CA ALA A 263 4.86 -0.85 2.97
C ALA A 263 4.00 -0.26 4.09
N LEU A 264 4.53 0.79 4.69
CA LEU A 264 3.88 1.62 5.69
C LEU A 264 3.75 3.02 5.09
N THR A 265 2.53 3.54 5.03
CA THR A 265 2.30 4.87 4.44
C THR A 265 1.24 5.67 5.16
N ASN A 266 1.54 6.95 5.39
CA ASN A 266 0.59 7.97 5.83
C ASN A 266 0.24 8.88 4.65
N GLU A 267 0.11 8.29 3.46
CA GLU A 267 -0.21 8.93 2.18
C GLU A 267 0.95 9.74 1.60
N ASN A 268 1.51 10.69 2.38
CA ASN A 268 2.66 11.50 1.98
C ASN A 268 3.96 10.69 1.95
N ARG A 269 4.20 9.91 3.01
CA ARG A 269 5.46 9.21 3.17
C ARG A 269 5.25 7.73 2.97
N TRP A 270 6.23 7.10 2.35
CA TRP A 270 6.29 5.66 2.18
C TRP A 270 7.54 5.12 2.84
N MET A 271 7.38 4.03 3.57
CA MET A 271 8.47 3.26 4.15
C MET A 271 8.23 1.80 3.82
N PHE A 272 9.20 1.16 3.18
CA PHE A 272 9.12 -0.26 2.85
C PHE A 272 9.66 -1.09 4.02
N VAL A 273 8.98 -2.19 4.32
CA VAL A 273 9.25 -3.04 5.48
C VAL A 273 9.41 -4.48 5.04
N ILE A 274 10.41 -5.18 5.61
CA ILE A 274 10.58 -6.62 5.48
C ILE A 274 10.56 -7.22 6.88
N VAL A 275 9.79 -8.28 7.08
CA VAL A 275 9.83 -9.08 8.33
C VAL A 275 10.34 -10.47 8.00
N LYS A 276 11.43 -10.87 8.65
CA LYS A 276 12.06 -12.19 8.54
C LYS A 276 11.77 -12.98 9.81
N VAL A 277 11.02 -14.06 9.69
CA VAL A 277 10.64 -14.97 10.78
C VAL A 277 11.76 -15.97 11.04
N GLU A 278 12.19 -16.07 12.29
CA GLU A 278 13.24 -16.98 12.75
C GLU A 278 12.77 -17.71 14.01
N GLY A 279 12.40 -18.99 13.86
CA GLY A 279 11.81 -19.77 14.95
C GLY A 279 10.50 -19.16 15.47
N ASP A 280 10.53 -18.75 16.73
CA ASP A 280 9.40 -18.14 17.44
C ASP A 280 9.44 -16.60 17.45
N GLY A 281 10.48 -16.01 16.88
CA GLY A 281 10.65 -14.56 16.76
C GLY A 281 10.72 -14.07 15.31
N ALA A 282 11.07 -12.80 15.15
CA ALA A 282 11.38 -12.23 13.84
C ALA A 282 12.32 -11.03 13.95
N THR A 283 12.94 -10.66 12.83
CA THR A 283 13.62 -9.38 12.68
C THR A 283 12.89 -8.55 11.61
N TYR A 284 12.66 -7.28 11.86
CA TYR A 284 12.11 -6.36 10.85
C TYR A 284 13.13 -5.34 10.36
N HIS A 285 13.08 -5.01 9.08
CA HIS A 285 13.97 -4.07 8.42
C HIS A 285 13.16 -3.03 7.66
N THR A 286 13.62 -1.77 7.64
CA THR A 286 12.89 -0.66 7.04
C THR A 286 13.73 0.13 6.05
N SER A 287 13.12 0.65 4.98
CA SER A 287 13.81 1.57 4.05
C SER A 287 13.89 2.99 4.60
N SER A 288 14.64 3.84 3.91
CA SER A 288 14.47 5.29 4.03
C SER A 288 13.04 5.69 3.69
N ARG A 289 12.60 6.80 4.27
CA ARG A 289 11.33 7.43 3.90
C ARG A 289 11.43 7.95 2.48
N ILE A 290 10.43 7.65 1.67
CA ILE A 290 10.20 8.30 0.38
C ILE A 290 9.10 9.31 0.62
N ASN A 291 9.39 10.60 0.46
CA ASN A 291 8.41 11.66 0.61
C ASN A 291 7.80 11.95 -0.77
N LEU A 292 6.47 12.03 -0.84
CA LEU A 292 5.75 12.42 -2.05
C LEU A 292 5.55 13.94 -2.13
N PHE A 293 5.47 14.62 -0.99
CA PHE A 293 5.55 16.08 -0.91
C PHE A 293 6.96 16.47 -0.43
N GLY A 294 7.45 17.61 -0.90
CA GLY A 294 8.53 18.26 -0.17
C GLY A 294 8.05 18.76 1.19
N TYR A 295 8.99 19.21 2.00
CA TYR A 295 8.73 19.88 3.27
C TYR A 295 9.10 21.35 3.08
N PRO A 296 8.34 22.33 3.62
CA PRO A 296 7.46 22.23 4.79
C PRO A 296 5.94 22.36 4.60
N ASN A 297 5.41 22.66 3.40
CA ASN A 297 3.97 22.97 3.24
C ASN A 297 3.25 22.01 2.26
N PRO A 298 2.63 20.93 2.75
CA PRO A 298 2.00 19.95 1.88
C PRO A 298 0.81 20.53 1.11
N VAL A 299 0.20 21.65 1.49
CA VAL A 299 -0.96 22.21 0.75
C VAL A 299 -0.53 22.85 -0.56
N GLU A 300 0.59 23.56 -0.57
CA GLU A 300 1.09 24.32 -1.72
C GLU A 300 2.08 23.53 -2.57
N GLU A 301 2.68 22.47 -2.02
CA GLU A 301 3.78 21.78 -2.68
C GLU A 301 3.35 20.77 -3.74
N VAL A 302 4.05 20.79 -4.86
CA VAL A 302 3.80 19.88 -5.97
C VAL A 302 4.25 18.47 -5.57
N ILE A 303 3.44 17.46 -5.88
CA ILE A 303 3.83 16.06 -5.69
C ILE A 303 5.12 15.79 -6.47
N GLU A 304 6.08 15.08 -5.90
CA GLU A 304 7.27 14.69 -6.63
C GLU A 304 6.96 13.48 -7.52
N LYS A 305 6.77 13.71 -8.82
CA LYS A 305 6.44 12.66 -9.79
C LYS A 305 7.44 11.48 -9.74
N ASN A 306 8.73 11.77 -9.67
CA ASN A 306 9.77 10.74 -9.58
C ASN A 306 9.65 9.88 -8.32
N ALA A 307 9.21 10.46 -7.20
CA ALA A 307 8.95 9.72 -5.97
C ALA A 307 7.75 8.78 -6.13
N CYS A 308 6.69 9.22 -6.83
CA CYS A 308 5.56 8.36 -7.15
C CYS A 308 5.96 7.18 -8.04
N ASP A 309 6.74 7.43 -9.09
CA ASP A 309 7.24 6.39 -9.99
C ASP A 309 8.14 5.39 -9.23
N LEU A 310 9.00 5.89 -8.34
CA LEU A 310 9.83 5.04 -7.48
C LEU A 310 8.98 4.14 -6.58
N VAL A 311 7.97 4.68 -5.88
CA VAL A 311 7.07 3.90 -5.02
C VAL A 311 6.35 2.83 -5.84
N ALA A 312 5.75 3.19 -6.98
CA ALA A 312 5.05 2.25 -7.85
C ALA A 312 6.01 1.17 -8.40
N GLY A 313 7.23 1.55 -8.79
CA GLY A 313 8.28 0.64 -9.24
C GLY A 313 8.68 -0.38 -8.18
N ILE A 314 8.92 0.05 -6.94
CA ILE A 314 9.23 -0.86 -5.82
C ILE A 314 8.06 -1.80 -5.55
N MET A 315 6.83 -1.29 -5.46
CA MET A 315 5.65 -2.12 -5.24
C MET A 315 5.47 -3.17 -6.34
N ALA A 316 5.58 -2.77 -7.61
CA ALA A 316 5.48 -3.68 -8.75
C ALA A 316 6.57 -4.75 -8.71
N HIS A 317 7.81 -4.36 -8.40
CA HIS A 317 8.92 -5.30 -8.23
C HIS A 317 8.61 -6.32 -7.12
N TRP A 318 8.15 -5.86 -5.96
CA TRP A 318 7.91 -6.69 -4.78
C TRP A 318 6.74 -7.66 -4.96
N VAL A 319 5.74 -7.27 -5.74
CA VAL A 319 4.62 -8.13 -6.16
C VAL A 319 5.03 -9.08 -7.28
N ARG A 320 6.00 -8.73 -8.13
CA ARG A 320 6.47 -9.58 -9.23
C ARG A 320 7.41 -10.69 -8.78
N VAL A 321 8.38 -10.38 -7.92
CA VAL A 321 9.51 -11.28 -7.63
C VAL A 321 9.22 -12.15 -6.41
N PRO A 322 9.19 -13.49 -6.56
CA PRO A 322 9.02 -14.42 -5.44
C PRO A 322 10.09 -14.23 -4.36
N LEU A 323 9.72 -14.50 -3.11
CA LEU A 323 10.62 -14.38 -1.95
C LEU A 323 11.80 -15.34 -2.01
N SER A 324 11.60 -16.53 -2.58
CA SER A 324 12.65 -17.53 -2.79
C SER A 324 13.82 -17.04 -3.66
N ARG A 325 13.62 -15.97 -4.44
CA ARG A 325 14.64 -15.41 -5.34
C ARG A 325 15.35 -14.17 -4.80
N ILE A 326 15.00 -13.70 -3.59
CA ILE A 326 15.67 -12.56 -2.96
C ILE A 326 16.50 -13.07 -1.78
N CYS A 327 17.82 -13.11 -1.97
CA CYS A 327 18.75 -13.44 -0.89
C CYS A 327 18.70 -12.35 0.19
N VAL A 328 18.36 -12.75 1.42
CA VAL A 328 18.31 -11.83 2.58
C VAL A 328 19.71 -11.31 2.94
N ASN A 329 20.76 -12.10 2.72
CA ASN A 329 22.16 -11.63 2.90
C ASN A 329 22.56 -10.58 1.87
N ALA A 330 21.80 -10.45 0.78
CA ALA A 330 21.88 -9.34 -0.17
C ALA A 330 20.87 -8.22 0.15
N LEU A 331 20.16 -8.16 1.29
CA LEU A 331 19.22 -7.06 1.56
C LEU A 331 19.87 -5.78 2.11
N THR A 332 21.16 -5.82 2.49
CA THR A 332 21.98 -4.61 2.63
C THR A 332 22.46 -4.06 1.28
N LYS A 333 22.28 -4.83 0.19
CA LYS A 333 22.54 -4.46 -1.19
C LYS A 333 21.56 -5.20 -2.09
N VAL A 334 20.29 -4.78 -2.11
CA VAL A 334 19.31 -5.40 -3.03
C VAL A 334 19.99 -5.47 -4.39
N LYS A 335 20.18 -6.69 -4.91
CA LYS A 335 20.70 -6.92 -6.26
C LYS A 335 19.57 -7.59 -7.01
N ILE A 336 18.91 -6.83 -7.87
CA ILE A 336 17.86 -7.34 -8.74
C ILE A 336 18.53 -8.20 -9.81
N CYS A 337 18.51 -9.52 -9.60
CA CYS A 337 18.92 -10.46 -10.64
C CYS A 337 17.87 -10.45 -11.77
N HIS A 338 18.20 -9.79 -12.88
CA HIS A 338 17.57 -10.06 -14.16
C HIS A 338 18.11 -11.40 -14.68
N SER A 339 17.25 -12.41 -14.84
CA SER A 339 17.61 -13.62 -15.56
C SER A 339 16.85 -13.69 -16.87
N ASP A 340 17.58 -13.83 -17.97
CA ASP A 340 17.28 -14.81 -19.04
C ASP A 340 18.58 -15.35 -19.66
N THR A 341 19.69 -15.35 -18.91
CA THR A 341 20.92 -16.05 -19.31
C THR A 341 21.42 -16.85 -18.12
N ASP A 342 21.67 -18.14 -18.35
CA ASP A 342 22.40 -19.03 -17.45
C ASP A 342 23.72 -18.37 -17.05
N ILE A 343 23.80 -17.87 -15.83
CA ILE A 343 25.04 -17.37 -15.23
C ILE A 343 25.32 -18.25 -14.01
N ASP A 344 26.52 -18.82 -14.02
CA ASP A 344 27.10 -19.71 -13.03
C ASP A 344 26.93 -19.17 -11.60
N ASP A 345 26.45 -20.04 -10.70
CA ASP A 345 26.11 -19.82 -9.29
C ASP A 345 27.33 -19.55 -8.37
N SER A 346 28.46 -19.06 -8.91
CA SER A 346 29.75 -19.07 -8.21
C SER A 346 30.14 -17.79 -7.44
N ASP A 347 29.38 -16.68 -7.55
CA ASP A 347 29.74 -15.41 -6.88
C ASP A 347 28.67 -14.85 -5.94
N CYS A 348 28.08 -15.72 -5.10
CA CYS A 348 27.33 -15.31 -3.92
C CYS A 348 28.16 -15.59 -2.67
N PHE A 349 28.77 -14.54 -2.10
CA PHE A 349 29.42 -14.63 -0.80
C PHE A 349 28.38 -14.94 0.28
N VAL A 350 28.41 -16.19 0.74
CA VAL A 350 27.73 -16.67 1.94
C VAL A 350 28.57 -16.23 3.14
N TYR A 351 28.00 -15.38 4.00
CA TYR A 351 28.49 -15.30 5.36
C TYR A 351 27.86 -16.45 6.15
N ASP A 352 28.70 -17.41 6.55
CA ASP A 352 28.44 -18.34 7.64
C ASP A 352 28.61 -17.59 8.96
N THR A 353 27.55 -17.55 9.76
CA THR A 353 27.61 -17.52 11.23
C THR A 353 26.45 -18.32 11.77
#